data_AF-A0A950UV67-F1
#
_entry.id   AF-A0A950UV67-F1
#
_cell.length_a   1.000
_cell.length_b   1.000
_cell.length_c   1.000
_cell.angle_alpha   90.00
_cell.angle_beta   90.00
_cell.angle_gamma   90.00
#
_symmetry.space_group_name_H-M   'P 1'
#
loop_
_entity.id
_entity.type
_entity.pdbx_description
1 polymer ?
#
loop_
_entity_poly.entity_id
_entity_poly.type
_entity_poly.pdbx_seq_one_letter_code
_entity_poly.pdbx_strand_id
1 'polypeptide(L)'
;MPAVRAGLHHANADVRNYCCRYLDRFVDKDSMNDLMAMLDDSHPTVRAFALHALACDRCKQNDGCRIDGATVLPRAIELLRNDIDAHVRAHAIGVIGRYVHDQPTAIAALHDAMASDRSPAVRKKAAWYVPGGPIYTRTAPKPIRVKRAA
;
A
#
# COMPACT_ATOMS: atom_id res chain seq x y z
N MET A 1 6.60 6.58 -19.84
CA MET A 1 6.38 5.29 -20.55
C MET A 1 4.97 5.22 -21.17
N PRO A 2 4.77 5.66 -22.43
CA PRO A 2 3.41 5.88 -22.97
C PRO A 2 2.55 4.61 -23.11
N ALA A 3 3.10 3.51 -23.63
CA ALA A 3 2.32 2.28 -23.88
C ALA A 3 1.80 1.63 -22.58
N VAL A 4 2.60 1.64 -21.51
CA VAL A 4 2.19 1.08 -20.21
C VAL A 4 1.06 1.90 -19.61
N ARG A 5 1.15 3.24 -19.67
CA ARG A 5 0.11 4.15 -19.20
C ARG A 5 -1.18 3.97 -20.00
N ALA A 6 -1.09 3.86 -21.33
CA ALA A 6 -2.26 3.53 -22.17
C ALA A 6 -2.88 2.17 -21.80
N GLY A 7 -2.06 1.18 -21.47
CA GLY A 7 -2.51 -0.14 -21.04
C GLY A 7 -3.31 -0.14 -19.73
N LEU A 8 -3.12 0.85 -18.85
CA LEU A 8 -3.95 1.03 -17.64
C LEU A 8 -5.41 1.36 -17.95
N HIS A 9 -5.72 1.82 -19.17
CA HIS A 9 -7.10 2.11 -19.61
C HIS A 9 -7.67 1.01 -20.52
N HIS A 10 -6.96 -0.12 -20.66
CA HIS A 10 -7.37 -1.18 -21.57
C HIS A 10 -8.61 -1.92 -21.05
N ALA A 11 -9.51 -2.35 -21.95
CA ALA A 11 -10.75 -3.04 -21.59
C ALA A 11 -10.51 -4.36 -20.83
N ASN A 12 -9.48 -5.11 -21.24
CA ASN A 12 -9.06 -6.33 -20.56
C ASN A 12 -8.32 -6.02 -19.23
N ALA A 13 -8.85 -6.54 -18.11
CA ALA A 13 -8.29 -6.37 -16.77
C ALA A 13 -6.89 -6.99 -16.61
N ASP A 14 -6.56 -8.04 -17.34
CA ASP A 14 -5.22 -8.64 -17.30
C ASP A 14 -4.17 -7.67 -17.84
N VAL A 15 -4.48 -6.94 -18.92
CA VAL A 15 -3.58 -5.93 -19.46
C VAL A 15 -3.33 -4.84 -18.41
N ARG A 16 -4.41 -4.32 -17.80
CA ARG A 16 -4.29 -3.32 -16.73
C ARG A 16 -3.46 -3.82 -15.56
N ASN A 17 -3.70 -5.07 -15.14
CA ASN A 17 -2.95 -5.73 -14.07
C ASN A 17 -1.45 -5.85 -14.42
N TYR A 18 -1.10 -6.32 -15.61
CA TYR A 18 0.30 -6.41 -16.06
C TYR A 18 0.96 -5.04 -16.14
N CYS A 19 0.21 -4.00 -16.51
CA CYS A 19 0.70 -2.62 -16.46
C CYS A 19 0.95 -2.16 -15.01
N CYS A 20 0.06 -2.42 -14.05
CA CYS A 20 0.32 -2.15 -12.62
C CYS A 20 1.58 -2.87 -12.12
N ARG A 21 1.77 -4.15 -12.49
CA ARG A 21 2.95 -4.94 -12.11
C ARG A 21 4.25 -4.47 -12.76
N TYR A 22 4.17 -3.91 -13.97
CA TYR A 22 5.31 -3.28 -14.60
C TYR A 22 5.68 -2.00 -13.84
N LEU A 23 4.69 -1.16 -13.52
CA LEU A 23 4.89 0.08 -12.79
C LEU A 23 5.37 -0.14 -11.36
N ASP A 24 5.03 -1.24 -10.70
CA ASP A 24 5.63 -1.63 -9.40
C ASP A 24 7.17 -1.58 -9.40
N ARG A 25 7.80 -1.88 -10.55
CA ARG A 25 9.26 -1.85 -10.72
C ARG A 25 9.80 -0.53 -11.26
N PHE A 26 9.02 0.14 -12.12
CA PHE A 26 9.50 1.23 -12.97
C PHE A 26 8.69 2.52 -12.87
N VAL A 27 7.92 2.70 -11.79
CA VAL A 27 7.06 3.87 -11.58
C VAL A 27 7.83 5.18 -11.67
N ASP A 28 7.33 6.11 -12.48
CA ASP A 28 7.81 7.49 -12.60
C ASP A 28 6.78 8.47 -12.02
N LYS A 29 7.10 9.76 -12.00
CA LYS A 29 6.21 10.79 -11.45
C LYS A 29 4.86 10.83 -12.15
N ASP A 30 4.84 10.62 -13.47
CA ASP A 30 3.62 10.70 -14.26
C ASP A 30 2.71 9.50 -14.02
N SER A 31 3.29 8.30 -13.92
CA SER A 31 2.55 7.04 -13.72
C SER A 31 2.10 6.81 -12.27
N MET A 32 2.61 7.59 -11.30
CA MET A 32 2.16 7.52 -9.91
C MET A 32 0.67 7.88 -9.76
N ASN A 33 0.22 8.93 -10.44
CA ASN A 33 -1.19 9.33 -10.43
C ASN A 33 -2.07 8.30 -11.15
N ASP A 34 -1.55 7.68 -12.21
CA ASP A 34 -2.29 6.61 -12.90
C ASP A 34 -2.47 5.40 -11.97
N LEU A 35 -1.44 5.00 -11.19
CA LEU A 35 -1.56 3.94 -10.18
C LEU A 35 -2.58 4.26 -9.09
N MET A 36 -2.70 5.52 -8.69
CA MET A 36 -3.76 5.95 -7.77
C MET A 36 -5.15 5.78 -8.36
N ALA A 37 -5.34 6.11 -9.64
CA ALA A 37 -6.62 5.90 -10.32
C ALA A 37 -6.98 4.41 -10.38
N MET A 38 -6.00 3.52 -10.48
CA MET A 38 -6.22 2.06 -10.49
C MET A 38 -6.75 1.50 -9.16
N LEU A 39 -6.75 2.29 -8.08
CA LEU A 39 -7.41 1.92 -6.82
C LEU A 39 -8.94 1.84 -6.96
N ASP A 40 -9.51 2.45 -8.00
CA ASP A 40 -10.95 2.43 -8.29
C ASP A 40 -11.31 1.46 -9.42
N ASP A 41 -10.37 0.61 -9.85
CA ASP A 41 -10.60 -0.36 -10.90
C ASP A 41 -11.73 -1.34 -10.54
N SER A 42 -12.56 -1.70 -11.53
CA SER A 42 -13.64 -2.67 -11.33
C SER A 42 -13.14 -4.06 -10.94
N HIS A 43 -11.91 -4.42 -11.33
CA HIS A 43 -11.32 -5.73 -11.09
C HIS A 43 -10.48 -5.75 -9.81
N PRO A 44 -10.75 -6.65 -8.86
CA PRO A 44 -10.07 -6.67 -7.56
C PRO A 44 -8.56 -6.92 -7.69
N THR A 45 -8.14 -7.75 -8.65
CA THR A 45 -6.73 -8.01 -8.92
C THR A 45 -5.98 -6.73 -9.30
N VAL A 46 -6.58 -5.87 -10.13
CA VAL A 46 -5.96 -4.61 -10.53
C VAL A 46 -5.80 -3.68 -9.33
N ARG A 47 -6.85 -3.53 -8.50
CA ARG A 47 -6.78 -2.74 -7.25
C ARG A 47 -5.70 -3.26 -6.30
N ALA A 48 -5.61 -4.59 -6.12
CA ALA A 48 -4.62 -5.21 -5.25
C ALA A 48 -3.17 -4.95 -5.72
N PHE A 49 -2.89 -5.07 -7.02
CA PHE A 49 -1.56 -4.80 -7.56
C PHE A 49 -1.24 -3.30 -7.62
N ALA A 50 -2.23 -2.42 -7.79
CA ALA A 50 -2.04 -0.99 -7.62
C ALA A 50 -1.62 -0.63 -6.19
N LEU A 51 -2.30 -1.19 -5.18
CA LEU A 51 -1.89 -1.06 -3.77
C LEU A 51 -0.48 -1.61 -3.50
N HIS A 52 -0.12 -2.75 -4.11
CA HIS A 52 1.23 -3.30 -4.00
C HIS A 52 2.27 -2.32 -4.55
N ALA A 53 2.03 -1.80 -5.76
CA ALA A 53 2.93 -0.85 -6.43
C ALA A 53 3.13 0.44 -5.60
N LEU A 54 2.08 0.92 -4.93
CA LEU A 54 2.17 2.08 -4.05
C LEU A 54 2.89 1.78 -2.72
N ALA A 55 2.87 0.52 -2.25
CA ALA A 55 3.43 0.13 -0.96
C ALA A 55 4.88 -0.35 -1.00
N CYS A 56 5.25 -1.15 -2.00
CA CYS A 56 6.45 -1.99 -1.94
C CYS A 56 7.70 -1.26 -2.44
N ASP A 57 8.57 -0.83 -1.54
CA ASP A 57 9.87 -0.24 -1.93
C ASP A 57 10.86 -1.30 -2.43
N ARG A 58 10.71 -2.56 -1.98
CA ARG A 58 11.60 -3.67 -2.40
C ARG A 58 11.48 -3.99 -3.89
N CYS A 59 10.28 -3.84 -4.45
CA CYS A 59 10.04 -4.16 -5.86
C CYS A 59 10.50 -3.05 -6.80
N LYS A 60 10.65 -1.83 -6.31
CA LYS A 60 11.08 -0.67 -7.10
C LYS A 60 12.56 -0.81 -7.45
N GLN A 61 12.89 -0.56 -8.71
CA GLN A 61 14.28 -0.42 -9.16
C GLN A 61 14.77 1.03 -9.07
N ASN A 62 13.85 1.97 -8.86
CA ASN A 62 14.14 3.38 -8.73
C ASN A 62 13.87 3.87 -7.30
N ASP A 63 14.82 4.63 -6.74
CA ASP A 63 14.78 4.98 -5.31
C ASP A 63 13.90 6.21 -5.01
N GLY A 64 13.23 6.79 -6.01
CA GLY A 64 12.80 8.19 -5.94
C GLY A 64 11.29 8.48 -5.97
N CYS A 65 10.45 7.56 -6.47
CA CYS A 65 9.04 7.92 -6.70
C CYS A 65 8.12 7.34 -5.60
N ARG A 66 7.65 8.24 -4.74
CA ARG A 66 6.69 7.94 -3.68
C ARG A 66 5.55 8.94 -3.77
N ILE A 67 4.34 8.46 -3.56
CA ILE A 67 3.19 9.34 -3.37
C ILE A 67 3.18 9.90 -1.95
N ASP A 68 2.64 11.11 -1.81
CA ASP A 68 2.38 11.70 -0.51
C ASP A 68 1.46 10.80 0.33
N GLY A 69 1.87 10.57 1.59
CA GLY A 69 1.08 9.85 2.57
C GLY A 69 -0.28 10.48 2.83
N ALA A 70 -0.37 11.81 2.77
CA ALA A 70 -1.64 12.53 2.93
C ALA A 70 -2.67 12.15 1.85
N THR A 71 -2.20 11.74 0.66
CA THR A 71 -3.05 11.34 -0.47
C THR A 71 -3.40 9.86 -0.43
N VAL A 72 -2.41 8.98 -0.23
CA VAL A 72 -2.62 7.54 -0.37
C VAL A 72 -3.20 6.87 0.88
N LEU A 73 -2.88 7.38 2.07
CA LEU A 73 -3.31 6.75 3.32
C LEU A 73 -4.83 6.74 3.48
N PRO A 74 -5.58 7.84 3.25
CA PRO A 74 -7.04 7.81 3.34
C PRO A 74 -7.68 6.80 2.38
N ARG A 75 -7.18 6.71 1.14
CA ARG A 75 -7.67 5.76 0.14
C ARG A 75 -7.41 4.32 0.52
N ALA A 76 -6.24 4.02 1.07
CA ALA A 76 -5.94 2.67 1.56
C ALA A 76 -6.83 2.29 2.76
N ILE A 77 -7.09 3.22 3.68
CA ILE A 77 -8.01 2.99 4.82
C ILE A 77 -9.44 2.72 4.32
N GLU A 78 -9.90 3.49 3.33
CA GLU A 78 -11.22 3.28 2.71
C GLU A 78 -11.34 1.87 2.10
N LEU A 79 -10.34 1.46 1.30
CA LEU A 79 -10.31 0.11 0.72
C LEU A 79 -10.23 -0.98 1.79
N LEU A 80 -9.44 -0.79 2.86
CA LEU A 80 -9.40 -1.73 3.99
C LEU A 80 -10.76 -1.87 4.68
N ARG A 81 -11.58 -0.83 4.74
CA ARG A 81 -12.90 -0.89 5.40
C ARG A 81 -13.98 -1.46 4.49
N ASN A 82 -13.98 -1.05 3.23
CA ASN A 82 -15.16 -1.15 2.38
C ASN A 82 -15.00 -2.12 1.20
N ASP A 83 -13.78 -2.49 0.80
CA ASP A 83 -13.61 -3.36 -0.36
C ASP A 83 -14.22 -4.74 -0.10
N ILE A 84 -15.01 -5.22 -1.06
CA ILE A 84 -15.65 -6.53 -1.02
C ILE A 84 -14.60 -7.65 -0.96
N ASP A 85 -13.48 -7.47 -1.66
CA ASP A 85 -12.46 -8.47 -1.87
C ASP A 85 -11.42 -8.46 -0.74
N ALA A 86 -11.27 -9.59 -0.05
CA ALA A 86 -10.34 -9.72 1.07
C ALA A 86 -8.87 -9.59 0.66
N HIS A 87 -8.54 -9.91 -0.58
CA HIS A 87 -7.18 -9.75 -1.11
C HIS A 87 -6.83 -8.28 -1.30
N VAL A 88 -7.78 -7.46 -1.77
CA VAL A 88 -7.60 -5.99 -1.84
C VAL A 88 -7.42 -5.40 -0.44
N ARG A 89 -8.29 -5.76 0.52
CA ARG A 89 -8.14 -5.32 1.91
C ARG A 89 -6.79 -5.72 2.51
N ALA A 90 -6.33 -6.95 2.25
CA ALA A 90 -5.01 -7.38 2.67
C ALA A 90 -3.87 -6.57 2.03
N HIS A 91 -4.00 -6.14 0.77
CA HIS A 91 -3.01 -5.27 0.12
C HIS A 91 -3.03 -3.85 0.67
N ALA A 92 -4.19 -3.34 1.08
CA ALA A 92 -4.33 -2.02 1.68
C ALA A 92 -3.54 -1.91 2.99
N ILE A 93 -3.49 -2.98 3.78
CA ILE A 93 -2.62 -3.08 4.97
C ILE A 93 -1.15 -2.81 4.63
N GLY A 94 -0.68 -3.21 3.44
CA GLY A 94 0.70 -2.95 3.02
C GLY A 94 1.01 -1.46 2.85
N VAL A 95 0.06 -0.69 2.30
CA VAL A 95 0.17 0.77 2.20
C VAL A 95 0.10 1.40 3.60
N ILE A 96 -0.94 1.07 4.37
CA ILE A 96 -1.17 1.63 5.71
C ILE A 96 0.01 1.34 6.64
N GLY A 97 0.58 0.13 6.53
CA GLY A 97 1.75 -0.34 7.26
C GLY A 97 3.00 0.54 7.10
N ARG A 98 3.08 1.36 6.04
CA ARG A 98 4.19 2.31 5.86
C ARG A 98 4.12 3.51 6.81
N TYR A 99 2.94 3.82 7.33
CA TYR A 99 2.67 5.04 8.07
C TYR A 99 2.43 4.77 9.56
N VAL A 100 2.57 3.52 10.03
CA VAL A 100 2.25 3.13 11.41
C VAL A 100 3.14 3.76 12.47
N HIS A 101 4.31 4.29 12.10
CA HIS A 101 5.22 4.93 13.06
C HIS A 101 5.03 6.45 13.16
N ASP A 102 4.35 7.05 12.17
CA ASP A 102 4.23 8.50 12.05
C ASP A 102 2.78 8.99 12.07
N GLN A 103 1.80 8.12 11.75
CA GLN A 103 0.40 8.47 11.60
C GLN A 103 -0.49 7.64 12.53
N PRO A 104 -1.07 8.23 13.59
CA PRO A 104 -1.97 7.52 14.51
C PRO A 104 -3.19 6.90 13.82
N THR A 105 -3.68 7.51 12.74
CA THR A 105 -4.81 7.01 11.94
C THR A 105 -4.49 5.66 11.27
N ALA A 106 -3.22 5.41 10.91
CA ALA A 106 -2.79 4.14 10.37
C ALA A 106 -2.85 3.03 11.43
N ILE A 107 -2.38 3.30 12.65
CA ILE A 107 -2.49 2.36 13.78
C ILE A 107 -3.95 2.04 14.09
N ALA A 108 -4.81 3.06 14.18
CA ALA A 108 -6.23 2.88 14.48
C ALA A 108 -6.92 1.98 13.44
N ALA A 109 -6.72 2.26 12.14
CA ALA A 109 -7.31 1.46 11.07
C ALA A 109 -6.85 -0.01 11.09
N LEU A 110 -5.59 -0.27 11.46
CA LEU A 110 -5.08 -1.64 11.58
C LEU A 110 -5.58 -2.36 12.82
N HIS A 111 -5.76 -1.67 13.95
CA HIS A 111 -6.41 -2.25 15.12
C HIS A 111 -7.87 -2.62 14.83
N ASP A 112 -8.62 -1.74 14.16
CA ASP A 112 -9.99 -2.01 13.72
C ASP A 112 -10.03 -3.28 12.86
N ALA A 113 -9.21 -3.32 11.80
CA ALA A 113 -9.16 -4.47 10.89
C ALA A 113 -8.70 -5.76 11.59
N MET A 114 -7.75 -5.68 12.53
CA MET A 114 -7.32 -6.82 13.33
C MET A 114 -8.46 -7.39 14.19
N ALA A 115 -9.31 -6.53 14.75
CA ALA A 115 -10.41 -6.93 15.61
C ALA A 115 -11.62 -7.45 14.82
N SER A 116 -11.97 -6.79 13.71
CA SER A 116 -13.31 -6.95 13.10
C SER A 116 -13.34 -7.29 11.61
N ASP A 117 -12.20 -7.42 10.90
CA ASP A 117 -12.28 -7.81 9.49
C ASP A 117 -12.90 -9.21 9.34
N ARG A 118 -13.81 -9.32 8.35
CA ARG A 118 -14.54 -10.55 8.01
C ARG A 118 -13.60 -11.72 7.67
N SER A 119 -12.43 -11.43 7.11
CA SER A 119 -11.43 -12.43 6.71
C SER A 119 -10.39 -12.65 7.80
N PRO A 120 -10.21 -13.90 8.30
CA PRO A 120 -9.14 -14.22 9.24
C PRO A 120 -7.74 -13.89 8.72
N ALA A 121 -7.52 -14.00 7.41
CA ALA A 121 -6.24 -13.67 6.79
C ALA A 121 -5.94 -12.17 6.87
N VAL A 122 -6.96 -11.32 6.71
CA VAL A 122 -6.82 -9.85 6.84
C VAL A 122 -6.53 -9.50 8.30
N ARG A 123 -7.28 -10.06 9.26
CA ARG A 123 -7.02 -9.87 10.70
C ARG A 123 -5.60 -10.23 11.08
N LYS A 124 -5.13 -11.41 10.64
CA LYS A 124 -3.76 -11.89 10.88
C LYS A 124 -2.71 -10.94 10.29
N LYS A 125 -2.92 -10.45 9.06
CA LYS A 125 -1.98 -9.53 8.42
C LYS A 125 -1.96 -8.18 9.13
N ALA A 126 -3.11 -7.66 9.56
CA ALA A 126 -3.20 -6.42 10.33
C ALA A 126 -2.41 -6.52 11.65
N ALA A 127 -2.54 -7.66 12.34
CA ALA A 127 -1.80 -7.95 13.57
C ALA A 127 -0.27 -7.90 13.41
N TRP A 128 0.27 -8.06 12.19
CA TRP A 128 1.70 -7.92 11.96
C TRP A 128 2.20 -6.48 12.06
N TYR A 129 1.32 -5.51 11.79
CA TYR A 129 1.66 -4.09 11.64
C TYR A 129 1.17 -3.20 12.80
N VAL A 130 0.40 -3.72 13.74
CA VAL A 130 0.07 -3.01 14.99
C VAL A 130 1.21 -3.12 16.02
N PRO A 131 1.27 -2.24 17.05
CA PRO A 131 2.25 -2.36 18.14
C PRO A 131 2.31 -3.77 18.74
N GLY A 132 3.53 -4.30 18.90
CA GLY A 132 3.79 -5.68 19.33
C GLY A 132 3.81 -6.71 18.18
N GLY A 133 3.33 -6.35 16.98
CA GLY A 133 3.39 -7.18 15.79
C GLY A 133 4.82 -7.33 15.24
N PRO A 134 5.15 -8.46 14.59
CA PRO A 134 6.50 -8.73 14.09
C PRO A 134 7.00 -7.72 13.04
N ILE A 135 6.12 -7.18 12.20
CA ILE A 135 6.54 -6.19 11.19
C ILE A 135 6.66 -4.81 11.81
N TYR A 136 5.73 -4.40 12.67
CA TYR A 136 5.82 -3.14 13.42
C TYR A 136 7.15 -3.01 14.16
N THR A 137 7.51 -4.05 14.94
CA THR A 137 8.77 -4.08 15.70
C THR A 137 9.99 -4.04 14.79
N ARG A 138 9.95 -4.77 13.67
CA ARG A 138 11.08 -4.82 12.72
C ARG A 138 11.27 -3.51 11.95
N THR A 139 10.21 -2.75 11.69
CA THR A 139 10.27 -1.49 10.93
C THR A 139 10.35 -0.25 11.81
N ALA A 140 10.34 -0.41 13.14
CA ALA A 140 10.43 0.70 14.08
C ALA A 140 11.67 1.58 13.80
N PRO A 141 11.53 2.92 13.81
CA PRO A 141 12.65 3.83 13.64
C PRO A 141 13.72 3.56 14.71
N LYS A 142 15.00 3.50 14.29
CA LYS A 142 16.09 3.37 15.25
C LYS A 142 16.22 4.69 16.02
N PRO A 143 16.36 4.67 17.37
CA PRO A 143 16.56 5.89 18.13
C PRO A 143 17.84 6.60 17.66
N ILE A 144 17.75 7.90 17.40
CA ILE A 144 18.91 8.72 17.04
C ILE A 144 19.81 8.78 18.27
N ARG A 145 21.02 8.19 18.17
CA ARG A 145 22.03 8.32 19.22
C ARG A 145 22.56 9.76 19.21
N VAL A 146 22.09 10.59 20.13
CA VAL A 146 22.70 11.91 20.38
C VAL A 146 24.06 11.67 21.05
N LYS A 147 25.16 12.05 20.39
CA LYS A 147 26.48 12.08 21.03
C LYS A 147 26.42 13.08 22.19
N ARG A 148 26.69 12.63 23.41
CA ARG A 148 26.90 13.54 24.54
C ARG A 148 28.11 14.41 24.22
N ALA A 149 27.95 15.73 24.30
CA ALA A 149 29.08 16.65 24.27
C ALA A 149 30.00 16.33 25.46
N ALA A 150 31.30 16.22 25.19
CA ALA A 150 32.34 15.97 26.18
C ALA A 150 32.65 17.24 26.96
#